data_AF-A0A7K3XQK8-F1
#
_entry.id   AF-A0A7K3XQK8-F1
#
_cell.length_a   1.000
_cell.length_b   1.000
_cell.length_c   1.000
_cell.angle_alpha   90.00
_cell.angle_beta   90.00
_cell.angle_gamma   90.00
#
_symmetry.space_group_name_H-M   'P 1'
#
loop_
_entity.id
_entity.type
_entity.pdbx_description
1 polymer ?
#
loop_
_entity_poly.entity_id
_entity_poly.type
_entity_poly.pdbx_seq_one_letter_code
_entity_poly.pdbx_strand_id
1 'polypeptide(L)'
;MAQVCWLPVVVRPRETIAGLNPGDLINFALSLKGPDVVVIGMDSMEVVDSNLKILRSFKPMSEERMKELAMDLTPFYNHENLPWMQPGYTDGTYA
;
A
#
# COMPACT_ATOMS: atom_id res chain seq x y z
N MET A 1 10.52 -20.41 1.55
CA MET A 1 9.68 -19.80 0.51
C MET A 1 9.58 -18.34 0.86
N ALA A 2 9.99 -17.42 -0.02
CA ALA A 2 9.86 -15.99 0.24
C ALA A 2 8.41 -15.57 0.01
N GLN A 3 7.78 -14.95 1.01
CA GLN A 3 6.42 -14.44 0.86
C GLN A 3 6.52 -13.03 0.27
N VAL A 4 6.01 -12.83 -0.95
CA VAL A 4 6.01 -11.52 -1.62
C VAL A 4 4.63 -10.90 -1.44
N CYS A 5 4.58 -9.72 -0.83
CA CYS A 5 3.35 -8.95 -0.68
C CYS A 5 3.14 -8.12 -1.95
N TRP A 6 2.19 -8.54 -2.81
CA TRP A 6 1.79 -7.82 -4.03
C TRP A 6 0.63 -6.85 -3.80
N LEU A 7 0.37 -6.45 -2.56
CA LEU A 7 -0.69 -5.49 -2.27
C LEU A 7 -0.28 -4.11 -2.82
N PRO A 8 -1.12 -3.42 -3.60
CA PRO A 8 -0.87 -2.04 -4.00
C PRO A 8 -1.16 -1.10 -2.82
N VAL A 9 -0.27 -1.14 -1.81
CA VAL A 9 -0.47 -0.57 -0.47
C VAL A 9 -0.65 0.95 -0.49
N VAL A 10 -0.18 1.65 -1.53
CA VAL A 10 -0.19 3.11 -1.59
C VAL A 10 -1.34 3.67 -2.42
N VAL A 11 -1.50 3.23 -3.66
CA VAL A 11 -2.44 3.86 -4.60
C VAL A 11 -3.89 3.46 -4.30
N ARG A 12 -4.17 2.16 -4.13
CA ARG A 12 -5.56 1.69 -4.07
C ARG A 12 -6.33 2.12 -2.82
N PRO A 13 -5.75 2.09 -1.61
CA PRO A 13 -6.45 2.62 -0.44
C PRO A 13 -6.75 4.12 -0.56
N ARG A 14 -5.90 4.88 -1.28
CA ARG A 14 -6.05 6.32 -1.46
C ARG A 14 -7.10 6.73 -2.49
N GLU A 15 -7.60 5.79 -3.30
CA GLU A 15 -8.72 6.04 -4.22
C GLU A 15 -10.03 6.24 -3.46
N THR A 16 -10.18 5.61 -2.28
CA THR A 16 -11.43 5.64 -1.48
C THR A 16 -11.26 6.25 -0.10
N ILE A 17 -10.04 6.28 0.45
CA ILE A 17 -9.74 6.83 1.78
C ILE A 17 -8.88 8.08 1.62
N ALA A 18 -9.52 9.25 1.83
CA ALA A 18 -8.83 10.53 1.79
C ALA A 18 -7.88 10.70 2.98
N GLY A 19 -6.78 11.44 2.78
CA GLY A 19 -5.87 11.85 3.86
C GLY A 19 -4.78 10.84 4.24
N LEU A 20 -4.75 9.64 3.65
CA LEU A 20 -3.67 8.69 3.89
C LEU A 20 -2.33 9.23 3.33
N ASN A 21 -1.31 9.21 4.17
CA ASN A 21 0.05 9.60 3.79
C ASN A 21 0.75 8.43 3.05
N PRO A 22 1.26 8.62 1.82
CA PRO A 22 1.95 7.55 1.10
C PRO A 22 3.20 7.02 1.82
N GLY A 23 3.93 7.87 2.54
CA GLY A 23 5.10 7.45 3.32
C GLY A 23 4.73 6.53 4.48
N ASP A 24 3.60 6.78 5.15
CA ASP A 24 3.08 5.92 6.21
C ASP A 24 2.71 4.53 5.66
N LEU A 25 2.09 4.48 4.47
CA LEU A 25 1.72 3.22 3.80
C LEU A 25 2.96 2.40 3.38
N ILE A 26 4.03 3.06 2.93
CA ILE A 26 5.31 2.39 2.63
C ILE A 26 5.96 1.87 3.91
N ASN A 27 6.05 2.70 4.96
CA ASN A 27 6.59 2.26 6.25
C ASN A 27 5.78 1.11 6.85
N PHE A 28 4.46 1.10 6.65
CA PHE A 28 3.58 0.01 7.06
C PHE A 28 3.93 -1.28 6.36
N ALA A 29 4.01 -1.24 5.02
CA ALA A 29 4.40 -2.40 4.23
C ALA A 29 5.76 -2.96 4.64
N LEU A 30 6.75 -2.09 4.89
CA LEU A 30 8.09 -2.46 5.35
C LEU A 30 8.13 -3.01 6.79
N SER A 31 7.13 -2.69 7.62
CA SER A 31 7.05 -3.12 9.02
C SER A 31 6.24 -4.40 9.22
N LEU A 32 5.58 -4.92 8.18
CA LEU A 32 4.83 -6.17 8.25
C LEU A 32 5.76 -7.36 8.51
N LYS A 33 5.33 -8.26 9.40
CA LYS A 33 6.03 -9.53 9.63
C LYS A 33 5.61 -10.54 8.55
N GLY A 34 6.57 -11.24 7.96
CA GLY A 34 6.33 -12.31 6.98
C GLY A 34 6.86 -12.01 5.59
N PRO A 35 6.57 -10.85 4.98
CA PRO A 35 7.15 -10.50 3.69
C PRO A 35 8.65 -10.24 3.79
N ASP A 36 9.43 -10.82 2.88
CA ASP A 36 10.87 -10.58 2.78
C ASP A 36 11.21 -9.38 1.89
N VAL A 37 10.29 -9.05 0.97
CA VAL A 37 10.49 -8.05 -0.09
C VAL A 37 9.22 -7.23 -0.29
N VAL A 38 9.41 -5.92 -0.49
CA VAL A 38 8.38 -4.99 -0.97
C VAL A 38 8.77 -4.52 -2.36
N VAL A 39 7.87 -4.67 -3.33
CA VAL A 39 8.04 -4.18 -4.71
C VAL A 39 7.18 -2.93 -4.88
N ILE A 40 7.79 -1.80 -5.23
CA ILE A 40 7.10 -0.51 -5.35
C ILE A 40 7.17 -0.03 -6.80
N GLY A 41 6.00 0.10 -7.44
CA GLY A 41 5.87 0.76 -8.74
C GLY A 41 5.98 2.27 -8.60
N MET A 42 6.65 2.92 -9.55
CA MET A 42 6.96 4.35 -9.52
C MET A 42 6.88 4.91 -10.94
N ASP A 43 6.26 6.08 -11.07
CA ASP A 43 5.95 6.76 -12.33
C ASP A 43 6.88 7.94 -12.60
N SER A 44 7.73 8.32 -11.63
CA SER A 44 8.52 9.55 -11.66
C SER A 44 9.79 9.43 -10.81
N MET A 45 10.81 10.23 -11.16
CA MET A 45 12.07 10.29 -10.41
C MET A 45 11.90 10.93 -9.03
N GLU A 46 10.95 11.85 -8.90
CA GLU A 46 10.60 12.49 -7.65
C GLU A 46 10.08 11.48 -6.62
N VAL A 47 9.26 10.51 -7.06
CA VAL A 47 8.79 9.40 -6.22
C VAL A 47 9.95 8.47 -5.86
N VAL A 48 10.88 8.21 -6.79
CA VAL A 48 12.11 7.44 -6.49
C VAL A 48 12.88 8.09 -5.35
N ASP A 49 13.18 9.38 -5.45
CA ASP A 49 13.96 10.10 -4.44
C ASP A 49 13.25 10.13 -3.08
N SER A 50 11.92 10.28 -3.07
CA SER A 50 11.12 10.22 -1.85
C SER A 50 11.19 8.84 -1.18
N ASN A 51 11.05 7.77 -1.96
CA ASN A 51 11.12 6.40 -1.46
C ASN A 51 12.53 6.05 -0.95
N LEU A 52 13.58 6.52 -1.63
CA LEU A 52 14.97 6.35 -1.17
C LEU A 52 15.22 7.04 0.18
N LYS A 53 14.60 8.21 0.42
CA LYS A 53 14.68 8.88 1.73
C LYS A 53 14.04 8.02 2.82
N ILE A 54 12.84 7.47 2.57
CA ILE A 54 12.15 6.56 3.50
C ILE A 54 13.04 5.37 3.85
N LEU A 55 13.61 4.70 2.84
CA LEU A 55 14.49 3.55 3.04
C LEU A 55 15.75 3.89 3.84
N ARG A 56 16.37 5.05 3.59
CA ARG A 56 17.56 5.49 4.32
C ARG A 56 17.29 5.82 5.79
N SER A 57 16.09 6.31 6.10
CA SER A 57 15.68 6.65 7.47
C SER A 57 14.77 5.61 8.11
N PHE A 58 14.63 4.43 7.50
CA PHE A 58 13.62 3.46 7.89
C PHE A 58 13.83 2.99 9.34
N LYS A 59 12.73 3.03 10.09
CA LYS A 59 12.60 2.39 11.39
C LYS A 59 11.26 1.67 11.39
N PRO A 60 11.20 0.40 11.84
CA PRO A 60 9.93 -0.29 11.99
C PRO A 60 8.94 0.55 12.79
N MET A 61 7.69 0.60 12.33
CA MET A 61 6.63 1.26 13.08
C MET A 61 6.34 0.52 14.39
N SER A 62 5.87 1.27 15.39
CA SER A 62 5.40 0.66 16.63
C SER A 62 4.14 -0.16 16.39
N GLU A 63 3.89 -1.14 17.26
CA GLU A 63 2.71 -2.00 17.15
C GLU A 63 1.41 -1.21 17.26
N GLU A 64 1.39 -0.15 18.07
CA GLU A 64 0.26 0.77 18.20
C GLU A 64 -0.02 1.50 16.89
N ARG A 65 1.02 2.08 16.27
CA ARG A 65 0.86 2.80 15.00
C ARG A 65 0.46 1.88 13.86
N MET A 66 1.01 0.66 13.83
CA MET A 66 0.58 -0.39 12.89
C MET A 66 -0.91 -0.70 13.07
N LYS A 67 -1.38 -0.81 14.30
CA LYS A 67 -2.80 -1.09 14.60
C LYS A 67 -3.71 0.05 14.17
N GLU A 68 -3.33 1.30 14.45
CA GLU A 68 -4.06 2.49 14.00
C GLU A 68 -4.21 2.51 12.47
N LEU A 69 -3.10 2.34 11.75
CA LEU A 69 -3.14 2.39 10.29
C LEU A 69 -3.92 1.21 9.70
N ALA A 70 -3.88 0.03 10.33
CA ALA A 70 -4.72 -1.10 9.95
C ALA A 70 -6.21 -0.80 10.15
N MET A 71 -6.58 -0.06 11.20
CA MET A 71 -7.95 0.42 11.39
C MET A 71 -8.34 1.44 10.31
N ASP A 72 -7.46 2.39 9.99
CA ASP A 72 -7.70 3.36 8.93
C ASP A 72 -7.88 2.69 7.56
N LEU A 73 -7.18 1.58 7.31
CA LEU A 73 -7.27 0.78 6.09
C LEU A 73 -8.45 -0.20 6.06
N THR A 74 -9.16 -0.38 7.18
CA THR A 74 -10.28 -1.33 7.28
C THR A 74 -11.38 -1.10 6.21
N PRO A 75 -11.77 0.15 5.87
CA PRO A 75 -12.73 0.39 4.79
C PRO A 75 -12.24 -0.08 3.42
N PHE A 76 -10.93 -0.06 3.16
CA PHE A 76 -10.38 -0.56 1.91
C PHE A 76 -10.42 -2.10 1.85
N TYR A 77 -10.12 -2.79 2.96
CA TYR A 77 -10.09 -4.25 3.00
C TYR A 77 -11.48 -4.91 3.01
N ASN A 78 -12.50 -4.21 3.52
CA ASN A 78 -13.83 -4.79 3.75
C ASN A 78 -14.87 -4.43 2.70
N HIS A 79 -14.51 -3.75 1.61
CA HIS A 79 -15.48 -3.21 0.66
C HIS A 79 -15.19 -3.61 -0.78
N GLU A 80 -16.24 -3.68 -1.60
CA GLU A 80 -16.19 -3.83 -3.06
C GLU A 80 -16.61 -2.53 -3.76
N ASN A 81 -16.22 -1.37 -3.19
CA ASN A 81 -16.74 -0.07 -3.63
C ASN A 81 -16.13 0.41 -4.95
N LEU A 82 -15.17 -0.32 -5.51
CA LEU A 82 -14.52 0.00 -6.77
C LEU A 82 -14.89 -1.05 -7.83
N PRO A 83 -15.08 -0.66 -9.10
CA PRO A 83 -15.48 -1.57 -10.17
C PRO A 83 -14.58 -2.81 -10.27
N TRP A 84 -13.28 -2.64 -10.06
CA TRP A 84 -12.29 -3.72 -10.14
C TRP A 84 -12.28 -4.70 -8.96
N MET A 85 -13.03 -4.39 -7.89
CA MET A 85 -13.24 -5.30 -6.76
C MET A 85 -14.47 -6.19 -6.96
N GLN A 86 -15.34 -5.86 -7.91
CA GLN A 86 -16.60 -6.57 -8.15
C GLN A 86 -16.36 -7.89 -8.90
N PRO A 87 -17.10 -8.97 -8.58
CA PRO A 87 -17.05 -10.20 -9.34
C PRO A 87 -17.36 -9.97 -10.83
N GLY A 88 -16.53 -10.52 -11.72
CA GLY A 88 -16.72 -10.41 -13.17
C GLY A 88 -16.15 -9.13 -13.81
N TYR A 89 -15.48 -8.27 -13.04
CA TYR A 89 -14.71 -7.17 -13.62
C TYR A 89 -13.61 -7.68 -14.55
N THR A 90 -13.45 -7.01 -15.70
CA THR A 90 -12.36 -7.26 -16.64
C THR A 90 -11.67 -5.94 -16.94
N ASP A 91 -10.35 -5.89 -16.72
CA ASP A 91 -9.55 -4.68 -17.00
C ASP A 91 -9.16 -4.62 -18.49
N GLY A 92 -9.06 -3.41 -19.04
CA GLY A 92 -8.51 -3.20 -20.39
C GLY A 92 -9.35 -3.73 -21.56
N THR A 93 -10.64 -4.01 -21.37
CA THR A 93 -11.58 -4.27 -22.48
C THR A 93 -11.91 -2.96 -23.20
N TYR A 94 -11.03 -2.53 -24.10
CA TYR A 94 -11.32 -1.48 -25.06
C TYR A 94 -12.17 -2.10 -26.20
N ALA A 95 -13.41 -1.62 -26.34
CA ALA A 95 -14.22 -1.84 -27.54
C ALA A 95 -13.98 -0.73 -28.57
#